data_AF-A0A2E1H4P5-F1
#
_entry.id   AF-A0A2E1H4P5-F1
#
_cell.length_a   1.000
_cell.length_b   1.000
_cell.length_c   1.000
_cell.angle_alpha   90.00
_cell.angle_beta   90.00
_cell.angle_gamma   90.00
#
_symmetry.space_group_name_H-M   'P 1'
#
loop_
_entity.id
_entity.type
_entity.pdbx_description
1 polymer ?
#
loop_
_entity_poly.entity_id
_entity_poly.type
_entity_poly.pdbx_seq_one_letter_code
_entity_poly.pdbx_strand_id
1 'polypeptide(L)'
;NNKMYLIDFDDAGFGWHLYDIAVALYTHAFGEDYQMLQAAFLRGYQQHRPLSDEHIKLIPMFLHIRTRALIGWLTARPELKEAARLKFLIDHACSEADQYS
;
A
#
# COMPACT_ATOMS: atom_id res chain seq x y z
N ASN A 1 9.20 -29.06 3.33
CA ASN A 1 8.16 -28.69 2.34
C ASN A 1 7.74 -27.26 2.60
N ASN A 2 8.18 -26.30 1.78
CA ASN A 2 7.89 -24.87 1.98
C ASN A 2 6.80 -24.42 0.98
N LYS A 3 5.56 -24.85 1.21
CA LYS A 3 4.41 -24.44 0.37
C LYS A 3 3.70 -23.26 1.02
N MET A 4 3.46 -22.21 0.25
CA MET A 4 2.66 -21.05 0.61
C MET A 4 1.34 -21.12 -0.18
N TYR A 5 0.24 -20.78 0.47
CA TYR A 5 -1.07 -20.64 -0.16
C TYR A 5 -1.61 -19.25 0.13
N LEU A 6 -2.20 -18.61 -0.89
CA LEU A 6 -2.92 -17.35 -0.73
C LEU A 6 -4.35 -17.64 -0.27
N ILE A 7 -4.87 -16.78 0.60
CA ILE A 7 -6.23 -16.82 1.15
C ILE A 7 -6.83 -15.40 1.10
N ASP A 8 -8.09 -15.26 1.50
CA ASP A 8 -8.77 -13.96 1.69
C ASP A 8 -8.93 -13.15 0.38
N PHE A 9 -9.79 -13.66 -0.52
CA PHE A 9 -10.08 -13.07 -1.83
C PHE A 9 -11.40 -12.27 -1.85
N ASP A 10 -12.02 -11.99 -0.70
CA ASP A 10 -13.34 -11.33 -0.65
C ASP A 10 -13.30 -9.85 -1.11
N ASP A 11 -12.12 -9.22 -1.02
CA ASP A 11 -11.86 -7.87 -1.53
C ASP A 11 -11.20 -7.87 -2.94
N ALA A 12 -11.11 -9.03 -3.61
CA ALA A 12 -10.47 -9.13 -4.91
C ALA A 12 -11.31 -8.46 -6.01
N GLY A 13 -10.64 -7.82 -6.97
CA GLY A 13 -11.30 -7.15 -8.07
C GLY A 13 -10.33 -6.72 -9.17
N PHE A 14 -10.86 -6.05 -10.19
CA PHE A 14 -10.04 -5.46 -11.24
C PHE A 14 -9.37 -4.17 -10.75
N GLY A 15 -8.10 -4.01 -11.06
CA GLY A 15 -7.32 -2.83 -10.69
C GLY A 15 -5.92 -2.84 -11.29
N TRP A 16 -5.13 -1.83 -10.96
CA TRP A 16 -3.73 -1.78 -11.36
C TRP A 16 -2.89 -2.65 -10.43
N HIS A 17 -1.98 -3.45 -11.00
CA HIS A 17 -1.04 -4.24 -10.21
C HIS A 17 -0.18 -3.41 -9.24
N LEU A 18 0.05 -2.13 -9.55
CA LEU A 18 0.75 -1.23 -8.63
C LEU A 18 -0.04 -0.98 -7.33
N TYR A 19 -1.37 -1.08 -7.37
CA TYR A 19 -2.18 -1.04 -6.17
C TYR A 19 -1.98 -2.28 -5.30
N ASP A 20 -1.90 -3.48 -5.89
CA ASP A 20 -1.58 -4.71 -5.14
C ASP A 20 -0.19 -4.63 -4.51
N ILE A 21 0.80 -4.10 -5.25
CA ILE A 21 2.15 -3.85 -4.72
C ILE A 21 2.10 -2.87 -3.55
N ALA A 22 1.34 -1.78 -3.67
CA ALA A 22 1.18 -0.82 -2.59
C ALA A 22 0.52 -1.45 -1.37
N VAL A 23 -0.54 -2.26 -1.54
CA VAL A 23 -1.19 -2.99 -0.44
C VAL A 23 -0.20 -3.91 0.28
N ALA A 24 0.63 -4.66 -0.46
CA ALA A 24 1.63 -5.56 0.12
C ALA A 24 2.73 -4.81 0.91
N LEU A 25 3.10 -3.61 0.47
CA LEU A 25 4.14 -2.79 1.10
C LEU A 25 3.62 -1.90 2.23
N TYR A 26 2.33 -1.56 2.23
CA TYR A 26 1.77 -0.48 3.04
C TYR A 26 2.01 -0.64 4.54
N THR A 27 1.93 -1.87 5.05
CA THR A 27 2.14 -2.17 6.48
C THR A 27 3.54 -1.84 6.96
N HIS A 28 4.50 -1.69 6.06
CA HIS A 28 5.90 -1.39 6.37
C HIS A 28 6.31 0.00 5.86
N ALA A 29 5.40 0.74 5.22
CA ALA A 29 5.67 2.03 4.58
C ALA A 29 6.14 3.13 5.56
N PHE A 30 5.90 2.94 6.86
CA PHE A 30 6.25 3.89 7.91
C PHE A 30 7.47 3.46 8.74
N GLY A 31 8.08 2.32 8.42
CA GLY A 31 9.26 1.78 9.11
C GLY A 31 10.57 2.30 8.52
N GLU A 32 11.63 2.34 9.33
CA GLU A 32 12.99 2.72 8.89
C GLU A 32 13.55 1.74 7.85
N ASP A 33 13.07 0.50 7.84
CA ASP A 33 13.47 -0.59 6.95
C ASP A 33 12.69 -0.62 5.62
N TYR A 34 11.76 0.33 5.41
CA TYR A 34 10.89 0.35 4.23
C TYR A 34 11.65 0.25 2.90
N GLN A 35 12.73 1.03 2.73
CA GLN A 35 13.49 1.04 1.48
C GLN A 35 14.12 -0.32 1.16
N MET A 36 14.64 -1.01 2.19
CA MET A 36 15.20 -2.35 2.04
C MET A 36 14.11 -3.36 1.68
N LEU A 37 12.96 -3.30 2.35
CA LEU A 37 11.82 -4.19 2.11
C LEU A 37 11.23 -3.98 0.71
N GLN A 38 11.03 -2.72 0.30
CA GLN A 38 10.58 -2.36 -1.04
C GLN A 38 11.54 -2.92 -2.10
N ALA A 39 12.84 -2.73 -1.94
CA ALA A 39 13.83 -3.25 -2.89
C ALA A 39 13.83 -4.79 -2.94
N ALA A 40 13.72 -5.47 -1.80
CA ALA A 40 13.63 -6.93 -1.75
C ALA A 40 12.35 -7.44 -2.44
N PHE A 41 11.21 -6.83 -2.14
CA PHE A 41 9.92 -7.17 -2.74
C PHE A 41 9.93 -6.98 -4.27
N LEU A 42 10.40 -5.81 -4.75
CA LEU A 42 10.42 -5.51 -6.18
C LEU A 42 11.35 -6.44 -6.96
N ARG A 43 12.52 -6.80 -6.39
CA ARG A 43 13.39 -7.81 -6.99
C ARG A 43 12.68 -9.15 -7.16
N GLY A 44 11.92 -9.59 -6.16
CA GLY A 44 11.12 -10.82 -6.25
C GLY A 44 10.00 -10.71 -7.28
N TYR A 45 9.25 -9.61 -7.26
CA TYR A 45 8.16 -9.38 -8.22
C TYR A 45 8.65 -9.39 -9.68
N GLN A 46 9.78 -8.72 -9.95
CA GLN A 46 10.36 -8.61 -11.28
C GLN A 46 10.88 -9.94 -11.85
N GLN A 47 11.09 -10.98 -11.02
CA GLN A 47 11.40 -12.33 -11.50
C GLN A 47 10.24 -12.99 -12.24
N HIS A 48 9.00 -12.57 -11.96
CA HIS A 48 7.79 -13.16 -12.55
C HIS A 48 7.08 -12.20 -13.51
N ARG A 49 7.18 -10.89 -13.29
CA ARG A 49 6.51 -9.88 -14.11
C ARG A 49 7.36 -8.62 -14.29
N PRO A 50 7.66 -8.22 -15.53
CA PRO A 50 8.38 -6.97 -15.79
C PRO A 50 7.65 -5.77 -15.18
N LEU A 51 8.42 -4.87 -14.57
CA LEU A 51 7.95 -3.60 -14.03
C LEU A 51 8.98 -2.54 -14.44
N SER A 52 8.54 -1.55 -15.22
CA SER A 52 9.41 -0.46 -15.69
C SER A 52 9.76 0.52 -14.58
N ASP A 53 10.83 1.27 -14.77
CA ASP A 53 11.24 2.32 -13.84
C ASP A 53 10.16 3.40 -13.70
N GLU A 54 9.42 3.73 -14.77
CA GLU A 54 8.27 4.63 -14.73
C GLU A 54 7.17 4.10 -13.80
N HIS A 55 6.88 2.80 -13.83
CA HIS A 55 5.88 2.20 -12.93
C HIS A 55 6.38 2.16 -11.48
N ILE A 56 7.67 1.89 -11.25
CA ILE A 56 8.26 1.92 -9.90
C ILE A 56 8.14 3.32 -9.30
N LYS A 57 8.38 4.37 -10.09
CA LYS A 57 8.22 5.77 -9.67
C LYS A 57 6.78 6.14 -9.28
N LEU A 58 5.78 5.36 -9.72
CA LEU A 58 4.38 5.56 -9.34
C LEU A 58 3.99 4.87 -8.02
N ILE A 59 4.85 4.03 -7.43
CA ILE A 59 4.52 3.33 -6.18
C ILE A 59 4.13 4.30 -5.04
N PRO A 60 4.83 5.43 -4.81
CA PRO A 60 4.40 6.42 -3.80
C PRO A 60 2.96 6.91 -4.03
N MET A 61 2.57 7.16 -5.28
CA MET A 61 1.19 7.55 -5.61
C MET A 61 0.19 6.45 -5.26
N PHE A 62 0.52 5.18 -5.49
CA PHE A 62 -0.36 4.07 -5.12
C PHE A 62 -0.43 3.83 -3.60
N LEU A 63 0.65 4.10 -2.86
CA LEU A 63 0.61 4.12 -1.39
C LEU A 63 -0.30 5.23 -0.87
N HIS A 64 -0.23 6.41 -1.47
CA HIS A 64 -1.13 7.51 -1.17
C HIS A 64 -2.60 7.15 -1.44
N ILE A 65 -2.90 6.51 -2.57
CA ILE A 65 -4.24 5.97 -2.87
C ILE A 65 -4.68 4.94 -1.81
N ARG A 66 -3.78 4.06 -1.36
CA ARG A 66 -4.07 3.08 -0.31
C ARG A 66 -4.38 3.76 1.04
N THR A 67 -3.67 4.82 1.41
CA THR A 67 -4.00 5.63 2.60
C THR A 67 -5.45 6.12 2.54
N ARG A 68 -5.88 6.66 1.39
CA ARG A 68 -7.25 7.15 1.20
C ARG A 68 -8.30 6.03 1.25
N ALA A 69 -8.00 4.87 0.67
CA ALA A 69 -8.87 3.70 0.78
C ALA A 69 -9.05 3.25 2.25
N LEU A 70 -7.97 3.29 3.05
CA LEU A 70 -8.03 2.96 4.47
C LEU A 70 -8.82 3.99 5.30
N ILE A 71 -8.71 5.28 4.97
CA ILE A 71 -9.55 6.33 5.56
C ILE A 71 -11.03 6.02 5.29
N GLY A 72 -11.40 5.70 4.04
CA GLY A 72 -12.76 5.31 3.68
C GLY A 72 -13.23 4.06 4.44
N TRP A 73 -12.37 3.05 4.55
CA TRP A 73 -12.68 1.80 5.26
C TRP A 73 -12.92 2.00 6.76
N LEU A 74 -12.11 2.82 7.43
CA LEU A 74 -12.23 3.15 8.85
C LEU A 74 -13.44 4.05 9.15
N THR A 75 -13.67 5.07 8.31
CA THR A 75 -14.81 5.98 8.50
C THR A 75 -16.14 5.28 8.33
N ALA A 76 -16.22 4.24 7.49
CA ALA A 76 -17.39 3.39 7.35
C ALA A 76 -17.60 2.42 8.54
N ARG A 77 -16.64 2.31 9.47
CA ARG A 77 -16.63 1.36 10.60
C ARG A 77 -16.34 2.05 11.94
N PRO A 78 -17.19 2.98 12.39
CA PRO A 78 -16.98 3.72 13.64
C PRO A 78 -16.93 2.81 14.88
N GLU A 79 -17.51 1.60 14.82
CA GLU A 79 -17.51 0.60 15.89
C GLU A 79 -16.10 0.09 16.26
N LEU A 80 -15.12 0.21 15.36
CA LEU A 80 -13.73 -0.19 15.63
C LEU A 80 -13.02 0.75 16.61
N LYS A 81 -13.54 1.96 16.84
CA LYS A 81 -12.99 2.97 17.78
C LYS A 81 -11.51 3.35 17.51
N GLU A 82 -11.08 3.28 16.26
CA GLU A 82 -9.73 3.55 15.77
C GLU A 82 -9.47 5.04 15.46
N ALA A 83 -9.96 5.96 16.30
CA ALA A 83 -9.92 7.41 16.01
C ALA A 83 -8.48 7.96 15.86
N ALA A 84 -7.53 7.46 16.65
CA ALA A 84 -6.13 7.86 16.57
C ALA A 84 -5.49 7.45 15.24
N ARG A 85 -5.76 6.21 14.79
CA ARG A 85 -5.29 5.70 13.50
C ARG A 85 -5.91 6.47 12.33
N LEU A 86 -7.21 6.75 12.41
CA LEU A 86 -7.88 7.57 11.40
C LEU A 86 -7.25 8.96 11.29
N LYS A 87 -6.98 9.62 12.43
CA LYS A 87 -6.31 10.92 12.45
C LYS A 87 -4.91 10.85 11.82
N PHE A 88 -4.12 9.86 12.20
CA PHE A 88 -2.79 9.64 11.62
C PHE A 88 -2.84 9.52 10.09
N LEU A 89 -3.78 8.73 9.56
CA LEU A 89 -3.92 8.53 8.11
C LEU A 89 -4.34 9.82 7.39
N ILE A 90 -5.23 10.61 8.00
CA ILE A 90 -5.64 11.92 7.46
C ILE A 90 -4.44 12.87 7.42
N ASP A 91 -3.75 13.03 8.55
CA ASP A 91 -2.57 13.91 8.64
C ASP A 91 -1.50 13.50 7.62
N HIS A 92 -1.24 12.19 7.50
CA HIS A 92 -0.30 11.65 6.53
C HIS A 92 -0.72 11.94 5.08
N ALA A 93 -1.97 11.65 4.72
CA ALA A 93 -2.47 11.93 3.37
C ALA A 93 -2.39 13.43 3.03
N CYS A 94 -2.71 14.31 3.98
CA CYS A 94 -2.56 15.75 3.78
C CYS A 94 -1.10 16.16 3.58
N SER A 95 -0.16 15.59 4.35
CA SER A 95 1.27 15.90 4.20
C SER A 95 1.89 15.43 2.88
N GLU A 96 1.38 14.31 2.33
CA GLU A 96 1.84 13.80 1.04
C GLU A 96 1.27 14.58 -0.15
N ALA A 97 0.09 15.20 0.00
CA ALA A 97 -0.56 15.93 -1.09
C ALA A 97 0.33 17.05 -1.65
N ASP A 98 1.14 17.67 -0.79
CA ASP A 98 2.09 18.72 -1.17
C ASP A 98 3.17 18.22 -2.16
N GLN A 99 3.44 16.90 -2.20
CA GLN A 99 4.43 16.31 -3.10
C GLN A 99 3.91 16.13 -4.54
N TYR A 100 2.61 16.29 -4.76
CA TYR A 100 1.95 16.10 -6.06
C TYR A 100 1.39 17.40 -6.67
N SER A 101 1.54 18.53 -5.97
CA SER A 101 1.22 19.90 -6.42
C SER A 101 2.41 20.58 -7.08
#